data_AF-Q6BQ89-F1
#
_entry.id   AF-Q6BQ89-F1
#
_cell.length_a   1.000
_cell.length_b   1.000
_cell.length_c   1.000
_cell.angle_alpha   90.00
_cell.angle_beta   90.00
_cell.angle_gamma   90.00
#
_symmetry.space_group_name_H-M   'P 1'
#
loop_
_entity.id
_entity.type
_entity.pdbx_description
1 polymer ?
#
loop_
_entity_poly.entity_id
_entity_poly.type
_entity_poly.pdbx_seq_one_letter_code
_entity_poly.pdbx_strand_id
1 'polypeptide(L)'
;MLLSRIGYGIRASTLRQTRVNILGLSLAQRFKSNLPEDFNPKKDLPTSGEWKHMKHHIPGEAEQKNDLKSRIPKFPLGKEAVPTLLPRPGVPQVGPKYSFRQVIQILKNKQKPELIYESEPHRLYFLASFCCSLVFTIYGFVLLEYAYFQANKDYEENEKELSEPLRKREWFISLIKYSSIGVIALAVATGFAKFPTRLIRRMWYLPGPVEHIKFTSYPLFPGAPTPVITLPLSSIARKHTARVWTGKGFYGTADNSMFCFVLKETGARSRNWFVDRKGFFWSDGRVFDLLFGKETIAEAEAGIPYDEQVGMVNREVERKRKELRAKHGFFYKWKIQAQDMKQDVQGATNYVNTLRGSKKPKSTNQINGKNDNM
;
A
#
# COMPACT_ATOMS: atom_id res chain seq x y z
N MET A 1 -25.48 -31.82 69.32
CA MET A 1 -26.55 -31.74 68.28
C MET A 1 -25.85 -31.44 66.97
N LEU A 2 -25.69 -32.42 66.06
CA LEU A 2 -26.64 -32.73 64.96
C LEU A 2 -26.94 -31.46 64.14
N LEU A 3 -26.72 -31.32 62.83
CA LEU A 3 -26.44 -32.22 61.71
C LEU A 3 -26.00 -31.37 60.50
N SER A 4 -24.98 -31.87 59.78
CA SER A 4 -24.81 -31.94 58.31
C SER A 4 -25.56 -31.00 57.33
N ARG A 5 -24.86 -30.45 56.31
CA ARG A 5 -24.90 -30.91 54.89
C ARG A 5 -24.07 -30.00 53.94
N ILE A 6 -23.07 -30.60 53.30
CA ILE A 6 -22.74 -30.58 51.85
C ILE A 6 -22.86 -29.19 51.14
N GLY A 7 -21.83 -28.50 50.65
CA GLY A 7 -20.48 -28.90 50.23
C GLY A 7 -20.39 -29.14 48.72
N TYR A 8 -20.24 -28.07 47.91
CA TYR A 8 -19.55 -28.14 46.62
C TYR A 8 -18.77 -26.84 46.38
N GLY A 9 -17.46 -26.92 46.59
CA GLY A 9 -16.51 -25.86 46.28
C GLY A 9 -16.04 -25.94 44.84
N ILE A 10 -16.06 -24.80 44.15
CA ILE A 10 -15.29 -24.59 42.92
C ILE A 10 -13.91 -24.13 43.37
N ARG A 11 -12.97 -25.08 43.47
CA ARG A 11 -11.55 -24.77 43.66
C ARG A 11 -10.98 -24.25 42.34
N ALA A 12 -10.51 -23.01 42.38
CA ALA A 12 -9.66 -22.41 41.37
C ALA A 12 -8.36 -23.23 41.21
N SER A 13 -8.19 -23.86 40.05
CA SER A 13 -6.92 -24.47 39.64
C SER A 13 -6.25 -23.59 38.59
N THR A 14 -5.27 -22.80 39.06
CA THR A 14 -3.97 -22.56 38.41
C THR A 14 -3.92 -22.70 36.89
N LEU A 15 -4.15 -21.59 36.16
CA LEU A 15 -3.66 -21.40 34.80
C LEU A 15 -2.14 -21.18 34.86
N ARG A 16 -1.40 -22.29 34.86
CA ARG A 16 0.04 -22.31 34.63
C ARG A 16 0.29 -21.94 33.16
N GLN A 17 1.06 -20.87 32.99
CA GLN A 17 1.72 -20.46 31.76
C GLN A 17 2.43 -21.65 31.09
N THR A 18 1.85 -22.18 30.02
CA THR A 18 2.61 -22.91 29.02
C THR A 18 3.12 -21.92 27.98
N ARG A 19 4.39 -21.58 28.13
CA ARG A 19 5.24 -21.01 27.09
C ARG A 19 5.05 -21.82 25.80
N VAL A 20 4.43 -21.22 24.79
CA VAL A 20 4.54 -21.74 23.42
C VAL A 20 5.78 -21.09 22.82
N ASN A 21 6.74 -21.94 22.48
CA ASN A 21 7.98 -21.61 21.81
C ASN A 21 7.71 -20.77 20.56
N ILE A 22 8.01 -19.46 20.63
CA ILE A 22 8.24 -18.61 19.47
C ILE A 22 9.68 -18.87 19.04
N LEU A 23 9.91 -19.96 18.33
CA LEU A 23 11.13 -20.24 17.58
C LEU A 23 10.85 -21.46 16.68
N GLY A 24 10.84 -21.23 15.37
CA GLY A 24 10.88 -22.29 14.37
C GLY A 24 9.53 -22.67 13.74
N LEU A 25 8.92 -21.77 12.97
CA LEU A 25 8.00 -22.15 11.90
C LEU A 25 8.45 -21.50 10.59
N SER A 26 9.26 -22.28 9.88
CA SER A 26 9.24 -22.48 8.42
C SER A 26 9.28 -21.25 7.51
N LEU A 27 10.52 -20.97 7.12
CA LEU A 27 11.01 -20.35 5.88
C LEU A 27 10.52 -21.01 4.56
N ALA A 28 9.33 -21.62 4.51
CA ALA A 28 8.90 -22.38 3.32
C ALA A 28 7.38 -22.50 3.17
N GLN A 29 6.69 -21.38 2.97
CA GLN A 29 5.46 -21.38 2.18
C GLN A 29 5.65 -20.43 1.00
N ARG A 30 6.35 -20.94 -0.01
CA ARG A 30 6.33 -20.39 -1.37
C ARG A 30 4.87 -20.33 -1.83
N PHE A 31 4.33 -19.12 -1.90
CA PHE A 31 3.08 -18.89 -2.62
C PHE A 31 3.30 -19.24 -4.10
N LYS A 32 2.54 -20.21 -4.61
CA LYS A 32 2.48 -20.50 -6.03
C LYS A 32 1.79 -19.31 -6.71
N SER A 33 2.46 -18.70 -7.68
CA SER A 33 1.89 -17.62 -8.50
C SER A 33 0.72 -18.17 -9.32
N ASN A 34 -0.50 -17.66 -9.09
CA ASN A 34 -1.71 -18.05 -9.84
C ASN A 34 -1.92 -17.18 -11.09
N LEU A 35 -0.84 -16.76 -11.77
CA LEU A 35 -0.96 -15.89 -12.94
C LEU A 35 -0.81 -16.73 -14.23
N PRO A 36 -1.73 -16.59 -15.21
CA PRO A 36 -1.58 -17.20 -16.52
C PRO A 36 -0.40 -16.57 -17.29
N GLU A 37 0.33 -17.40 -18.05
CA GLU A 37 1.66 -17.09 -18.61
C GLU A 37 1.66 -16.15 -19.84
N ASP A 38 0.50 -15.88 -20.47
CA ASP A 38 0.44 -15.07 -21.69
C ASP A 38 -0.19 -13.69 -21.45
N PHE A 39 0.64 -12.68 -21.22
CA PHE A 39 0.24 -11.27 -21.21
C PHE A 39 1.04 -10.46 -22.24
N ASN A 40 0.32 -9.78 -23.14
CA ASN A 40 0.90 -8.97 -24.21
C ASN A 40 0.42 -7.50 -24.07
N PRO A 41 1.23 -6.59 -23.47
CA PRO A 41 0.80 -5.22 -23.23
C PRO A 41 0.71 -4.41 -24.54
N LYS A 42 -0.33 -3.57 -24.66
CA LYS A 42 -0.50 -2.64 -25.80
C LYS A 42 0.56 -1.54 -25.75
N LYS A 43 1.31 -1.36 -26.84
CA LYS A 43 2.29 -0.28 -27.02
C LYS A 43 1.59 1.01 -27.43
N ASP A 44 1.30 1.88 -26.47
CA ASP A 44 1.01 3.28 -26.74
C ASP A 44 2.33 4.07 -26.69
N LEU A 45 3.06 4.08 -27.82
CA LEU A 45 4.24 4.95 -27.99
C LEU A 45 3.78 6.36 -28.41
N PRO A 46 4.47 7.42 -27.98
CA PRO A 46 4.12 8.78 -28.37
C PRO A 46 4.22 8.99 -29.89
N THR A 47 3.31 9.79 -30.43
CA THR A 47 3.16 10.03 -31.88
C THR A 47 4.33 10.89 -32.39
N SER A 48 4.76 10.71 -33.65
CA SER A 48 5.92 11.40 -34.26
C SER A 48 5.94 12.94 -34.11
N GLY A 49 4.79 13.59 -33.98
CA GLY A 49 4.68 15.03 -33.69
C GLY A 49 5.07 15.41 -32.25
N GLU A 50 4.81 14.54 -31.28
CA GLU A 50 5.17 14.75 -29.86
C GLU A 50 6.69 14.68 -29.65
N TRP A 51 7.38 13.88 -30.46
CA TRP A 51 8.85 13.77 -30.44
C TRP A 51 9.58 15.06 -30.81
N LYS A 52 9.03 15.87 -31.73
CA LYS A 52 9.67 17.11 -32.20
C LYS A 52 9.64 18.24 -31.17
N HIS A 53 8.85 18.12 -30.11
CA HIS A 53 8.69 19.16 -29.08
C HIS A 53 9.35 18.84 -27.73
N MET A 54 9.95 17.66 -27.58
CA MET A 54 10.63 17.29 -26.33
C MET A 54 11.93 18.08 -26.19
N LYS A 55 12.04 18.96 -25.20
CA LYS A 55 13.33 19.53 -24.81
C LYS A 55 14.15 18.44 -24.13
N HIS A 56 15.16 17.93 -24.81
CA HIS A 56 15.91 16.76 -24.38
C HIS A 56 16.77 17.06 -23.13
N HIS A 57 16.49 16.37 -22.03
CA HIS A 57 17.35 16.35 -20.86
C HIS A 57 17.74 14.90 -20.52
N ILE A 58 19.04 14.65 -20.36
CA ILE A 58 19.55 13.34 -19.95
C ILE A 58 19.37 13.22 -18.43
N PRO A 59 18.73 12.15 -17.94
CA PRO A 59 18.58 11.91 -16.51
C PRO A 59 19.94 11.88 -15.78
N GLY A 60 20.03 12.59 -14.67
CA GLY A 60 21.19 12.64 -13.77
C GLY A 60 22.16 13.78 -14.05
N GLU A 61 22.13 14.39 -15.24
CA GLU A 61 23.11 15.40 -15.65
C GLU A 61 22.69 16.83 -15.30
N ALA A 62 21.39 17.11 -15.28
CA ALA A 62 20.91 18.45 -14.94
C ALA A 62 21.16 18.75 -13.45
N GLU A 63 21.51 19.98 -13.10
CA GLU A 63 21.51 20.41 -11.70
C GLU A 63 20.09 20.67 -11.20
N GLN A 64 19.78 20.18 -9.99
CA GLN A 64 18.50 20.41 -9.36
C GLN A 64 18.41 21.84 -8.80
N LYS A 65 17.84 22.75 -9.60
CA LYS A 65 17.57 24.13 -9.15
C LYS A 65 16.43 24.16 -8.12
N ASN A 66 16.54 25.08 -7.15
CA ASN A 66 15.55 25.31 -6.09
C ASN A 66 14.91 26.71 -6.13
N ASP A 67 15.23 27.49 -7.16
CA ASP A 67 14.76 28.86 -7.32
C ASP A 67 13.25 28.91 -7.48
N LEU A 68 12.62 30.01 -7.07
CA LEU A 68 11.20 30.22 -7.26
C LEU A 68 10.79 30.09 -8.74
N LYS A 69 11.62 30.64 -9.64
CA LYS A 69 11.42 30.56 -11.10
C LYS A 69 11.41 29.12 -11.64
N SER A 70 12.07 28.18 -10.95
CA SER A 70 12.10 26.78 -11.34
C SER A 70 10.82 26.02 -10.95
N ARG A 71 10.08 26.53 -9.96
CA ARG A 71 8.84 25.95 -9.41
C ARG A 71 7.57 26.46 -10.08
N ILE A 72 7.63 27.65 -10.69
CA ILE A 72 6.49 28.26 -11.39
C ILE A 72 6.37 27.65 -12.80
N PRO A 73 5.18 27.17 -13.21
CA PRO A 73 4.98 26.62 -14.56
C PRO A 73 5.11 27.69 -15.64
N LYS A 74 5.61 27.31 -16.81
CA LYS A 74 5.68 28.20 -17.97
C LYS A 74 4.45 28.01 -18.83
N PHE A 75 3.86 29.12 -19.27
CA PHE A 75 2.75 29.09 -20.21
C PHE A 75 3.26 28.85 -21.65
N PRO A 76 2.55 28.04 -22.47
CA PRO A 76 1.31 27.32 -22.18
C PRO A 76 1.50 26.02 -21.38
N LEU A 77 0.60 25.76 -20.42
CA LEU A 77 0.70 24.65 -19.46
C LEU A 77 0.73 23.25 -20.11
N GLY A 78 0.13 23.08 -21.30
CA GLY A 78 0.13 21.81 -22.01
C GLY A 78 1.53 21.28 -22.34
N LYS A 79 2.52 22.18 -22.49
CA LYS A 79 3.92 21.80 -22.76
C LYS A 79 4.65 21.26 -21.54
N GLU A 80 4.15 21.54 -20.33
CA GLU A 80 4.72 21.03 -19.07
C GLU A 80 4.15 19.64 -18.71
N ALA A 81 3.13 19.17 -19.44
CA ALA A 81 2.51 17.86 -19.20
C ALA A 81 3.16 16.71 -19.99
N VAL A 82 4.00 17.05 -20.97
CA VAL A 82 4.67 16.12 -21.89
C VAL A 82 6.02 15.72 -21.30
N PRO A 83 6.32 14.41 -21.19
CA PRO A 83 7.60 13.95 -20.69
C PRO A 83 8.75 14.36 -21.62
N THR A 84 9.80 14.91 -21.02
CA THR A 84 11.01 15.48 -21.63
C THR A 84 12.27 14.66 -21.30
N LEU A 85 12.19 13.78 -20.30
CA LEU A 85 13.29 12.91 -19.91
C LEU A 85 13.38 11.69 -20.83
N LEU A 86 14.53 11.56 -21.49
CA LEU A 86 14.85 10.41 -22.33
C LEU A 86 15.41 9.24 -21.50
N PRO A 87 15.33 7.99 -22.01
CA PRO A 87 16.12 6.90 -21.47
C PRO A 87 17.61 7.25 -21.48
N ARG A 88 18.21 7.15 -20.29
CA ARG A 88 19.65 7.33 -20.14
C ARG A 88 20.40 6.29 -20.99
N PRO A 89 21.37 6.71 -21.82
CA PRO A 89 22.18 5.79 -22.60
C PRO A 89 22.95 4.84 -21.66
N GLY A 90 22.95 3.55 -21.98
CA GLY A 90 23.64 2.52 -21.19
C GLY A 90 22.81 1.87 -20.06
N VAL A 91 21.56 2.29 -19.84
CA VAL A 91 20.63 1.58 -18.94
C VAL A 91 20.05 0.36 -19.67
N PRO A 92 20.18 -0.86 -19.11
CA PRO A 92 19.63 -2.05 -19.76
C PRO A 92 18.11 -1.98 -19.79
N GLN A 93 17.50 -2.27 -20.93
CA GLN A 93 16.06 -2.24 -21.15
C GLN A 93 15.54 -3.67 -21.26
N VAL A 94 14.40 -3.96 -20.61
CA VAL A 94 13.74 -5.26 -20.75
C VAL A 94 13.19 -5.38 -22.17
N GLY A 95 13.60 -6.43 -22.87
CA GLY A 95 13.24 -6.61 -24.28
C GLY A 95 14.05 -7.72 -24.93
N PRO A 96 14.22 -7.71 -26.26
CA PRO A 96 14.91 -8.79 -26.97
C PRO A 96 16.37 -9.01 -26.53
N LYS A 97 17.01 -7.97 -25.99
CA LYS A 97 18.44 -8.01 -25.60
C LYS A 97 18.67 -8.49 -24.17
N TYR A 98 17.76 -8.18 -23.24
CA TYR A 98 17.90 -8.52 -21.82
C TYR A 98 16.56 -8.99 -21.25
N SER A 99 16.59 -10.13 -20.58
CA SER A 99 15.46 -10.60 -19.76
C SER A 99 15.35 -9.78 -18.47
N PHE A 100 14.16 -9.75 -17.87
CA PHE A 100 13.92 -9.02 -16.62
C PHE A 100 14.89 -9.49 -15.51
N ARG A 101 15.11 -10.80 -15.40
CA ARG A 101 16.04 -11.37 -14.42
C ARG A 101 17.49 -10.88 -14.61
N GLN A 102 17.96 -10.79 -15.86
CA GLN A 102 19.29 -10.28 -16.17
C GLN A 102 19.41 -8.80 -15.79
N VAL A 103 18.38 -7.99 -16.07
CA VAL A 103 18.32 -6.58 -15.67
C VAL A 103 18.47 -6.42 -14.16
N ILE A 104 17.75 -7.23 -13.37
CA ILE A 104 17.85 -7.18 -11.91
C ILE A 104 19.23 -7.61 -11.40
N GLN A 105 19.83 -8.64 -12.01
CA GLN A 105 21.20 -9.04 -11.68
C GLN A 105 22.19 -7.92 -11.96
N ILE A 106 22.05 -7.22 -13.10
CA ILE A 106 22.89 -6.06 -13.42
C ILE A 106 22.74 -4.99 -12.34
N LEU A 107 21.51 -4.68 -11.91
CA LEU A 107 21.27 -3.68 -10.85
C LEU A 107 21.95 -4.08 -9.53
N LYS A 108 21.76 -5.33 -9.09
CA LYS A 108 22.31 -5.85 -7.84
C LYS A 108 23.84 -5.95 -7.85
N ASN A 109 24.43 -6.18 -9.01
CA ASN A 109 25.87 -6.30 -9.17
C ASN A 109 26.58 -4.94 -9.31
N LYS A 110 25.83 -3.82 -9.39
CA LYS A 110 26.46 -2.49 -9.40
C LYS A 110 27.15 -2.23 -8.06
N GLN A 111 28.39 -1.74 -8.11
CA GLN A 111 29.13 -1.31 -6.90
C GLN A 111 28.98 0.19 -6.63
N LYS A 112 28.63 0.97 -7.65
CA LYS A 112 28.45 2.42 -7.56
C LYS A 112 26.96 2.77 -7.38
N PRO A 113 26.64 3.87 -6.68
CA PRO A 113 25.28 4.41 -6.63
C PRO A 113 24.69 4.58 -8.03
N GLU A 114 23.49 4.06 -8.23
CA GLU A 114 22.80 4.12 -9.53
C GLU A 114 21.53 4.96 -9.42
N LEU A 115 21.35 5.89 -10.35
CA LEU A 115 20.10 6.65 -10.45
C LEU A 115 19.00 5.72 -10.95
N ILE A 116 18.00 5.44 -10.09
CA ILE A 116 16.87 4.59 -10.45
C ILE A 116 15.65 5.38 -10.91
N TYR A 117 15.47 6.60 -10.41
CA TYR A 117 14.35 7.46 -10.81
C TYR A 117 14.73 8.94 -10.80
N GLU A 118 14.20 9.66 -11.76
CA GLU A 118 14.23 11.11 -11.79
C GLU A 118 12.89 11.65 -12.28
N SER A 119 12.33 12.58 -11.52
CA SER A 119 11.11 13.26 -11.88
C SER A 119 11.37 14.37 -12.86
N GLU A 120 10.32 14.71 -13.61
CA GLU A 120 10.25 16.01 -14.24
C GLU A 120 10.15 17.14 -13.21
N PRO A 121 10.38 18.39 -13.61
CA PRO A 121 10.04 19.53 -12.75
C PRO A 121 8.54 19.53 -12.44
N HIS A 122 8.16 19.27 -11.19
CA HIS A 122 6.77 19.19 -10.73
C HIS A 122 6.01 20.53 -10.70
N ARG A 123 6.26 21.44 -11.65
CA ARG A 123 5.74 22.82 -11.66
C ARG A 123 4.21 22.87 -11.58
N LEU A 124 3.53 21.96 -12.27
CA LEU A 124 2.07 21.89 -12.24
C LEU A 124 1.54 21.47 -10.87
N TYR A 125 2.21 20.54 -10.18
CA TYR A 125 1.86 20.14 -8.81
C TYR A 125 2.04 21.31 -7.84
N PHE A 126 3.08 22.13 -8.01
CA PHE A 126 3.27 23.33 -7.20
C PHE A 126 2.14 24.34 -7.37
N LEU A 127 1.76 24.64 -8.62
CA LEU A 127 0.66 25.55 -8.90
C LEU A 127 -0.65 25.03 -8.32
N ALA A 128 -0.99 23.77 -8.57
CA ALA A 128 -2.20 23.14 -8.04
C ALA A 128 -2.24 23.14 -6.51
N SER A 129 -1.13 22.78 -5.86
CA SER A 129 -1.02 22.78 -4.40
C SER A 129 -1.13 24.19 -3.82
N PHE A 130 -0.55 25.19 -4.47
CA PHE A 130 -0.65 26.58 -4.06
C PHE A 130 -2.09 27.10 -4.16
N CYS A 131 -2.76 26.87 -5.31
CA CYS A 131 -4.16 27.25 -5.50
C CYS A 131 -5.07 26.56 -4.49
N CYS A 132 -4.94 25.24 -4.29
CA CYS A 132 -5.74 24.50 -3.30
C CYS A 132 -5.49 25.03 -1.89
N SER A 133 -4.22 25.23 -1.51
CA SER A 133 -3.88 25.76 -0.19
C SER A 133 -4.49 27.15 0.03
N LEU A 134 -4.44 28.04 -0.95
CA LEU A 134 -4.99 29.39 -0.84
C LEU A 134 -6.51 29.35 -0.66
N VAL A 135 -7.21 28.58 -1.49
CA VAL A 135 -8.67 28.42 -1.43
C VAL A 135 -9.11 27.89 -0.07
N PHE A 136 -8.51 26.80 0.41
CA PHE A 136 -8.86 26.23 1.71
C PHE A 136 -8.49 27.15 2.89
N THR A 137 -7.45 27.96 2.77
CA THR A 137 -7.12 28.97 3.79
C THR A 137 -8.20 30.05 3.88
N ILE A 138 -8.64 30.60 2.74
CA ILE A 138 -9.70 31.62 2.71
C ILE A 138 -11.00 31.06 3.28
N TYR A 139 -11.43 29.88 2.80
CA TYR A 139 -12.64 29.24 3.33
C TYR A 139 -12.49 28.87 4.81
N GLY A 140 -11.31 28.43 5.24
CA GLY A 140 -11.03 28.14 6.65
C GLY A 140 -11.25 29.36 7.55
N PHE A 141 -10.74 30.53 7.16
CA PHE A 141 -10.94 31.76 7.93
C PHE A 141 -12.40 32.23 7.93
N VAL A 142 -13.07 32.22 6.77
CA VAL A 142 -14.49 32.60 6.66
C VAL A 142 -15.36 31.69 7.55
N LEU A 143 -15.09 30.39 7.57
CA LEU A 143 -15.83 29.44 8.40
C LEU A 143 -15.55 29.62 9.90
N LEU A 144 -14.33 30.01 10.28
CA LEU A 144 -14.01 30.32 11.66
C LEU A 144 -14.69 31.62 12.13
N GLU A 145 -14.75 32.64 11.27
CA GLU A 145 -15.48 33.87 11.54
C GLU A 145 -16.99 33.58 11.69
N TYR A 146 -17.56 32.80 10.78
CA TYR A 146 -18.93 32.34 10.88
C TYR A 146 -19.19 31.55 12.18
N ALA A 147 -18.27 30.67 12.57
CA ALA A 147 -18.38 29.91 13.82
C ALA A 147 -18.37 30.82 15.06
N TYR A 148 -17.54 31.86 15.05
CA TYR A 148 -17.50 32.86 16.11
C TYR A 148 -18.81 33.66 16.18
N PHE A 149 -19.32 34.12 15.03
CA PHE A 149 -20.59 34.83 14.94
C PHE A 149 -21.76 33.99 15.46
N GLN A 150 -21.87 32.74 15.01
CA GLN A 150 -22.95 31.85 15.42
C GLN A 150 -22.87 31.48 16.90
N ALA A 151 -21.67 31.22 17.44
CA ALA A 151 -21.51 30.94 18.86
C ALA A 151 -21.92 32.14 19.73
N ASN A 152 -21.56 33.37 19.33
CA ASN A 152 -21.98 34.57 20.05
C ASN A 152 -23.48 34.79 19.96
N LYS A 153 -24.08 34.57 18.79
CA LYS A 153 -25.53 34.64 18.62
C LYS A 153 -26.26 33.67 19.56
N ASP A 154 -25.83 32.40 19.59
CA ASP A 154 -26.41 31.38 20.48
C ASP A 154 -26.27 31.77 21.98
N TYR A 155 -25.18 32.48 22.34
CA TYR A 155 -24.96 32.97 23.71
C TYR A 155 -25.83 34.17 24.09
N GLU A 156 -26.06 35.08 23.15
CA GLU A 156 -26.91 36.27 23.34
C GLU A 156 -28.40 35.90 23.37
N GLU A 157 -28.85 35.02 22.47
CA GLU A 157 -30.25 34.61 22.36
C GLU A 157 -30.69 33.75 23.55
N ASN A 158 -29.77 32.98 24.16
CA ASN A 158 -29.98 32.20 25.38
C ASN A 158 -31.35 31.48 25.46
N GLU A 159 -31.77 30.79 24.40
CA GLU A 159 -33.09 30.15 24.30
C GLU A 159 -33.41 29.16 25.43
N LYS A 160 -32.38 28.61 26.09
CA LYS A 160 -32.50 27.65 27.19
C LYS A 160 -32.50 28.28 28.59
N GLU A 161 -32.46 29.61 28.69
CA GLU A 161 -32.45 30.38 29.95
C GLU A 161 -31.39 29.88 30.95
N LEU A 162 -30.19 29.59 30.46
CA LEU A 162 -29.11 29.03 31.29
C LEU A 162 -28.52 30.08 32.23
N SER A 163 -28.08 29.65 33.40
CA SER A 163 -27.29 30.48 34.31
C SER A 163 -25.94 30.86 33.67
N GLU A 164 -25.43 32.05 33.98
CA GLU A 164 -24.14 32.61 33.52
C GLU A 164 -22.98 31.57 33.37
N PRO A 165 -22.65 30.75 34.39
CA PRO A 165 -21.55 29.79 34.28
C PRO A 165 -21.84 28.66 33.29
N LEU A 166 -23.09 28.20 33.20
CA LEU A 166 -23.49 27.17 32.24
C LEU A 166 -23.57 27.73 30.83
N ARG A 167 -24.01 28.98 30.68
CA ARG A 167 -24.08 29.71 29.40
C ARG A 167 -22.70 29.88 28.76
N LYS A 168 -21.69 30.27 29.54
CA LYS A 168 -20.29 30.36 29.06
C LYS A 168 -19.73 29.00 28.62
N ARG A 169 -20.09 27.93 29.34
CA ARG A 169 -19.69 26.57 28.96
C ARG A 169 -20.35 26.14 27.65
N GLU A 170 -21.66 26.38 27.48
CA GLU A 170 -22.35 26.08 26.22
C GLU A 170 -21.79 26.89 25.05
N TRP A 171 -21.49 28.18 25.24
CA TRP A 171 -20.82 29.00 24.23
C TRP A 171 -19.50 28.39 23.77
N PHE A 172 -18.65 27.95 24.70
CA PHE A 172 -17.37 27.32 24.35
C PHE A 172 -17.56 26.01 23.58
N ILE A 173 -18.56 25.20 23.96
CA ILE A 173 -18.91 23.96 23.25
C ILE A 173 -19.42 24.28 21.83
N SER A 174 -20.30 25.27 21.68
CA SER A 174 -20.82 25.73 20.39
C SER A 174 -19.70 26.27 19.50
N LEU A 175 -18.78 27.05 20.06
CA LEU A 175 -17.61 27.56 19.35
C LEU A 175 -16.73 26.42 18.82
N ILE A 176 -16.43 25.40 19.64
CA ILE A 176 -15.69 24.21 19.18
C ILE A 176 -16.46 23.47 18.08
N LYS A 177 -17.77 23.27 18.26
CA LYS A 177 -18.61 22.54 17.32
C LYS A 177 -18.61 23.23 15.95
N TYR A 178 -18.90 24.53 15.90
CA TYR A 178 -18.96 25.27 14.64
C TYR A 178 -17.56 25.50 14.03
N SER A 179 -16.52 25.70 14.85
CA SER A 179 -15.14 25.89 14.35
C SER A 179 -14.53 24.63 13.77
N SER A 180 -15.04 23.44 14.08
CA SER A 180 -14.49 22.15 13.63
C SER A 180 -14.27 22.08 12.11
N ILE A 181 -15.23 22.57 11.30
CA ILE A 181 -15.14 22.56 9.83
C ILE A 181 -14.07 23.55 9.36
N GLY A 182 -14.00 24.74 9.96
CA GLY A 182 -12.95 25.73 9.67
C GLY A 182 -11.54 25.20 9.98
N VAL A 183 -11.38 24.52 11.12
CA VAL A 183 -10.12 23.86 11.51
C VAL A 183 -9.74 22.77 10.52
N ILE A 184 -10.70 21.95 10.07
CA ILE A 184 -10.46 20.92 9.04
C ILE A 184 -10.00 21.57 7.73
N ALA A 185 -10.64 22.64 7.28
CA ALA A 185 -10.24 23.37 6.07
C ALA A 185 -8.80 23.90 6.19
N LEU A 186 -8.41 24.49 7.34
CA LEU A 186 -7.04 24.95 7.59
C LEU A 186 -6.03 23.79 7.67
N ALA A 187 -6.43 22.64 8.23
CA ALA A 187 -5.60 21.45 8.25
C ALA A 187 -5.33 20.92 6.83
N VAL A 188 -6.36 20.91 5.98
CA VAL A 188 -6.25 20.56 4.55
C VAL A 188 -5.36 21.56 3.81
N ALA A 189 -5.52 22.86 4.06
CA ALA A 189 -4.66 23.90 3.49
C ALA A 189 -3.18 23.68 3.86
N THR A 190 -2.90 23.39 5.14
CA THR A 190 -1.56 23.06 5.62
C THR A 190 -1.02 21.79 4.95
N GLY A 191 -1.88 20.81 4.71
CA GLY A 191 -1.56 19.59 3.97
C GLY A 191 -1.08 19.89 2.55
N PHE A 192 -1.84 20.71 1.79
CA PHE A 192 -1.46 21.14 0.45
C PHE A 192 -0.20 22.00 0.42
N ALA A 193 -0.04 22.92 1.38
CA ALA A 193 1.18 23.73 1.50
C ALA A 193 2.44 22.86 1.73
N LYS A 194 2.31 21.78 2.50
CA LYS A 194 3.42 20.84 2.77
C LYS A 194 3.56 19.74 1.73
N PHE A 195 2.58 19.54 0.84
CA PHE A 195 2.57 18.46 -0.14
C PHE A 195 3.85 18.38 -0.99
N PRO A 196 4.42 19.49 -1.51
CA PRO A 196 5.64 19.41 -2.31
C PRO A 196 6.84 18.80 -1.59
N THR A 197 6.90 18.92 -0.26
CA THR A 197 7.98 18.31 0.54
C THR A 197 7.94 16.78 0.54
N ARG A 198 6.82 16.19 0.11
CA ARG A 198 6.62 14.74 -0.01
C ARG A 198 6.86 14.20 -1.43
N LEU A 199 7.04 15.08 -2.42
CA LEU A 199 7.34 14.70 -3.80
C LEU A 199 8.81 14.32 -3.93
N ILE A 200 9.07 13.14 -4.47
CA ILE A 200 10.42 12.65 -4.75
C ILE A 200 10.87 13.20 -6.10
N ARG A 201 12.05 13.83 -6.12
CA ARG A 201 12.68 14.41 -7.31
C ARG A 201 13.67 13.46 -7.96
N ARG A 202 14.56 12.88 -7.18
CA ARG A 202 15.53 11.88 -7.64
C ARG A 202 15.65 10.78 -6.63
N MET A 203 15.92 9.58 -7.12
CA MET A 203 16.10 8.40 -6.30
C MET A 203 17.29 7.60 -6.81
N TRP A 204 18.16 7.24 -5.88
CA TRP A 204 19.39 6.51 -6.11
C TRP A 204 19.33 5.19 -5.35
N TYR A 205 19.66 4.12 -6.04
CA TYR A 205 19.93 2.82 -5.44
C TYR A 205 21.37 2.80 -4.95
N LEU A 206 21.55 2.55 -3.66
CA LEU A 206 22.84 2.42 -3.01
C LEU A 206 23.11 0.92 -2.76
N PRO A 207 23.98 0.30 -3.59
CA PRO A 207 24.37 -1.09 -3.37
C PRO A 207 25.26 -1.21 -2.12
N GLY A 208 25.13 -2.31 -1.40
CA GLY A 208 25.88 -2.56 -0.18
C GLY A 208 25.43 -3.85 0.53
N PRO A 209 26.02 -4.16 1.70
CA PRO A 209 25.61 -5.33 2.49
C PRO A 209 24.14 -5.24 2.94
N VAL A 210 23.65 -4.02 3.14
CA VAL A 210 22.24 -3.69 3.26
C VAL A 210 21.92 -2.71 2.14
N GLU A 211 20.96 -3.07 1.28
CA GLU A 211 20.52 -2.22 0.17
C GLU A 211 19.82 -0.97 0.74
N HIS A 212 20.26 0.20 0.30
CA HIS A 212 19.68 1.48 0.71
C HIS A 212 19.17 2.26 -0.50
N ILE A 213 18.25 3.16 -0.24
CA ILE A 213 17.78 4.14 -1.20
C ILE A 213 18.05 5.53 -0.66
N LYS A 214 18.65 6.35 -1.50
CA LYS A 214 18.84 7.78 -1.25
C LYS A 214 17.95 8.56 -2.21
N PHE A 215 17.06 9.39 -1.69
CA PHE A 215 16.24 10.25 -2.53
C PHE A 215 16.27 11.70 -2.07
N THR A 216 15.96 12.59 -3.02
CA THR A 216 15.81 14.02 -2.77
C THR A 216 14.36 14.44 -2.94
N SER A 217 13.88 15.33 -2.07
CA SER A 217 12.54 15.92 -2.14
C SER A 217 12.63 17.44 -2.22
N TYR A 218 11.51 18.14 -2.42
CA TYR A 218 11.56 19.61 -2.42
C TYR A 218 11.71 20.16 -1.01
N PRO A 219 12.55 21.19 -0.80
CA PRO A 219 12.53 21.94 0.43
C PRO A 219 11.25 22.76 0.54
N LEU A 220 10.77 22.93 1.78
CA LEU A 220 9.56 23.70 2.08
C LEU A 220 9.65 25.12 1.49
N PHE A 221 10.78 25.78 1.72
CA PHE A 221 11.04 27.11 1.20
C PHE A 221 11.86 27.06 -0.11
N PRO A 222 11.53 27.89 -1.12
CA PRO A 222 12.40 28.12 -2.27
C PRO A 222 13.78 28.62 -1.82
N GLY A 223 14.85 28.25 -2.54
CA GLY A 223 16.23 28.63 -2.21
C GLY A 223 16.90 27.87 -1.07
N ALA A 224 16.13 27.15 -0.23
CA ALA A 224 16.71 26.28 0.79
C ALA A 224 17.41 25.04 0.18
N PRO A 225 18.38 24.43 0.88
CA PRO A 225 19.07 23.24 0.40
C PRO A 225 18.10 22.06 0.25
N THR A 226 18.30 21.27 -0.80
CA THR A 226 17.44 20.11 -1.10
C THR A 226 17.61 19.05 0.01
N PRO A 227 16.53 18.64 0.70
CA PRO A 227 16.62 17.57 1.68
C PRO A 227 17.01 16.25 1.01
N VAL A 228 18.03 15.62 1.58
CA VAL A 228 18.55 14.31 1.15
C VAL A 228 18.17 13.29 2.22
N ILE A 229 17.45 12.25 1.82
CA ILE A 229 16.92 11.24 2.74
C ILE A 229 17.46 9.89 2.29
N THR A 230 18.08 9.17 3.22
CA THR A 230 18.60 7.82 3.00
C THR A 230 17.85 6.86 3.90
N LEU A 231 17.25 5.83 3.32
CA LEU A 231 16.48 4.80 4.03
C LEU A 231 16.90 3.41 3.54
N PRO A 232 16.87 2.38 4.39
CA PRO A 232 17.07 1.01 3.95
C PRO A 232 15.92 0.58 3.04
N LEU A 233 16.20 -0.20 2.01
CA LEU A 233 15.18 -0.69 1.06
C LEU A 233 14.06 -1.46 1.78
N SER A 234 14.42 -2.18 2.85
CA SER A 234 13.47 -2.97 3.65
C SER A 234 12.40 -2.13 4.34
N SER A 235 12.68 -0.86 4.65
CA SER A 235 11.75 0.05 5.35
C SER A 235 10.83 0.82 4.42
N ILE A 236 11.05 0.80 3.10
CA ILE A 236 10.15 1.44 2.14
C ILE A 236 9.33 0.36 1.44
N ALA A 237 8.01 0.54 1.41
CA ALA A 237 7.13 -0.33 0.64
C ALA A 237 6.10 0.50 -0.13
N ARG A 238 5.74 0.06 -1.33
CA ARG A 238 4.56 0.61 -2.00
C ARG A 238 3.30 -0.01 -1.42
N LYS A 239 2.16 0.67 -1.56
CA LYS A 239 0.86 0.06 -1.24
C LYS A 239 0.58 -1.08 -2.23
N HIS A 240 0.16 -2.25 -1.75
CA HIS A 240 -0.09 -3.43 -2.59
C HIS A 240 -1.05 -3.15 -3.76
N THR A 241 -2.06 -2.30 -3.55
CA THR A 241 -3.04 -1.92 -4.58
C THR A 241 -2.48 -0.97 -5.65
N ALA A 242 -1.36 -0.31 -5.38
CA ALA A 242 -0.76 0.69 -6.27
C ALA A 242 0.47 0.08 -6.97
N ARG A 243 0.24 -0.69 -8.03
CA ARG A 243 1.30 -1.23 -8.89
C ARG A 243 1.92 -0.14 -9.75
N VAL A 244 3.24 -0.11 -9.83
CA VAL A 244 3.97 0.90 -10.60
C VAL A 244 3.88 0.58 -12.09
N TRP A 245 4.04 -0.68 -12.47
CA TRP A 245 3.86 -1.12 -13.84
C TRP A 245 2.39 -1.17 -14.25
N THR A 246 2.09 -0.53 -15.37
CA THR A 246 0.79 -0.43 -16.04
C THR A 246 0.84 -0.89 -17.50
N GLY A 247 2.04 -1.13 -18.04
CA GLY A 247 2.26 -1.52 -19.43
C GLY A 247 2.09 -0.39 -20.45
N LYS A 248 1.85 0.86 -20.00
CA LYS A 248 1.64 2.03 -20.87
C LYS A 248 2.81 3.03 -20.78
N GLY A 249 3.12 3.67 -21.90
CA GLY A 249 4.23 4.62 -22.02
C GLY A 249 5.60 3.94 -22.07
N PHE A 250 6.66 4.75 -22.17
CA PHE A 250 8.01 4.25 -22.47
C PHE A 250 8.57 3.27 -21.42
N TYR A 251 8.36 3.56 -20.13
CA TYR A 251 8.78 2.68 -19.01
C TYR A 251 7.67 1.77 -18.50
N GLY A 252 6.52 1.76 -19.19
CA GLY A 252 5.30 1.06 -18.77
C GLY A 252 4.75 1.51 -17.41
N THR A 253 5.01 2.75 -17.01
CA THR A 253 4.54 3.35 -15.74
C THR A 253 3.44 4.38 -15.92
N ALA A 254 3.19 4.81 -17.15
CA ALA A 254 2.25 5.88 -17.45
C ALA A 254 0.83 5.41 -17.16
N ASP A 255 0.04 6.26 -16.54
CA ASP A 255 -1.37 6.00 -16.33
C ASP A 255 -2.15 7.29 -16.48
N ASN A 256 -3.35 7.19 -17.06
CA ASN A 256 -4.24 8.34 -17.24
C ASN A 256 -5.04 8.60 -15.97
N SER A 257 -5.32 7.56 -15.16
CA SER A 257 -6.11 7.70 -13.92
C SER A 257 -5.30 8.17 -12.72
N MET A 258 -4.04 7.76 -12.59
CA MET A 258 -3.18 8.16 -11.47
C MET A 258 -1.90 8.82 -11.99
N PHE A 259 -1.63 10.05 -11.54
CA PHE A 259 -0.41 10.77 -11.91
C PHE A 259 0.80 10.36 -11.05
N CYS A 260 0.56 9.87 -9.83
CA CYS A 260 1.61 9.48 -8.91
C CYS A 260 1.29 8.15 -8.21
N PHE A 261 2.31 7.50 -7.65
CA PHE A 261 2.14 6.39 -6.72
C PHE A 261 2.79 6.72 -5.38
N VAL A 262 2.36 6.02 -4.33
CA VAL A 262 2.77 6.30 -2.95
C VAL A 262 3.71 5.23 -2.43
N LEU A 263 4.87 5.66 -1.95
CA LEU A 263 5.80 4.86 -1.17
C LEU A 263 5.61 5.17 0.32
N LYS A 264 5.33 4.14 1.11
CA LYS A 264 5.15 4.22 2.55
C LYS A 264 6.43 3.80 3.26
N GLU A 265 6.91 4.68 4.13
CA GLU A 265 7.96 4.38 5.08
C GLU A 265 7.39 3.58 6.26
N THR A 266 8.04 2.46 6.56
CA THR A 266 7.72 1.49 7.60
C THR A 266 8.71 1.69 8.74
N GLY A 267 8.23 2.14 9.89
CA GLY A 267 9.08 2.44 11.06
C GLY A 267 8.41 3.42 12.02
N ALA A 268 9.18 3.94 12.98
CA ALA A 268 8.70 4.86 14.02
C ALA A 268 8.12 6.18 13.47
N ARG A 269 8.58 6.62 12.29
CA ARG A 269 8.03 7.79 11.58
C ARG A 269 7.44 7.32 10.26
N SER A 270 6.20 6.83 10.28
CA SER A 270 5.53 6.46 9.04
C SER A 270 5.24 7.70 8.21
N ARG A 271 5.83 7.75 7.02
CA ARG A 271 5.76 8.87 6.08
C ARG A 271 5.33 8.33 4.72
N ASN A 272 4.48 9.09 4.04
CA ASN A 272 4.09 8.81 2.67
C ASN A 272 4.89 9.72 1.74
N TRP A 273 5.53 9.11 0.76
CA TRP A 273 6.30 9.75 -0.29
C TRP A 273 5.59 9.55 -1.62
N PHE A 274 5.55 10.59 -2.43
CA PHE A 274 4.87 10.57 -3.72
C PHE A 274 5.91 10.55 -4.83
N VAL A 275 5.74 9.61 -5.76
CA VAL A 275 6.60 9.45 -6.94
C VAL A 275 5.73 9.69 -8.17
N ASP A 276 6.15 10.60 -9.04
CA ASP A 276 5.47 10.89 -10.29
C ASP A 276 5.66 9.74 -11.29
N ARG A 277 4.59 9.36 -11.98
CA ARG A 277 4.64 8.31 -13.02
C ARG A 277 5.23 8.81 -14.33
N LYS A 278 5.35 10.13 -14.52
CA LYS A 278 5.86 10.77 -15.73
C LYS A 278 7.38 11.01 -15.75
N GLY A 279 8.13 10.44 -14.80
CA GLY A 279 9.58 10.57 -14.73
C GLY A 279 10.38 9.56 -15.58
N PHE A 280 11.70 9.69 -15.49
CA PHE A 280 12.64 8.64 -15.86
C PHE A 280 12.57 7.51 -14.83
N PHE A 281 12.43 6.27 -15.33
CA PHE A 281 12.56 5.05 -14.54
C PHE A 281 13.71 4.20 -15.09
N TRP A 282 14.49 3.61 -14.20
CA TRP A 282 15.58 2.74 -14.58
C TRP A 282 15.07 1.41 -15.10
N SER A 283 15.43 1.10 -16.34
CA SER A 283 14.88 0.01 -17.13
C SER A 283 13.37 0.13 -17.34
N ASP A 284 12.57 -0.21 -16.33
CA ASP A 284 11.15 -0.52 -16.45
C ASP A 284 10.45 -0.37 -15.07
N GLY A 285 9.17 0.01 -15.05
CA GLY A 285 8.34 0.07 -13.84
C GLY A 285 8.29 -1.22 -13.01
N ARG A 286 8.48 -2.40 -13.62
CA ARG A 286 8.55 -3.70 -12.94
C ARG A 286 9.73 -3.80 -11.96
N VAL A 287 10.82 -3.08 -12.22
CA VAL A 287 11.95 -2.99 -11.28
C VAL A 287 11.50 -2.34 -9.97
N PHE A 288 10.65 -1.31 -10.05
CA PHE A 288 10.09 -0.64 -8.88
C PHE A 288 9.08 -1.52 -8.16
N ASP A 289 8.32 -2.32 -8.90
CA ASP A 289 7.42 -3.31 -8.29
C ASP A 289 8.19 -4.39 -7.52
N LEU A 290 9.35 -4.82 -8.01
CA LEU A 290 10.24 -5.73 -7.30
C LEU A 290 10.85 -5.06 -6.05
N LEU A 291 11.44 -3.87 -6.21
CA LEU A 291 12.15 -3.17 -5.12
C LEU A 291 11.20 -2.74 -4.00
N PHE A 292 10.05 -2.16 -4.32
CA PHE A 292 9.13 -1.56 -3.35
C PHE A 292 7.88 -2.39 -3.09
N GLY A 293 7.44 -3.20 -4.05
CA GLY A 293 6.32 -4.13 -3.86
C GLY A 293 6.71 -5.41 -3.15
N LYS A 294 8.03 -5.70 -3.09
CA LYS A 294 8.57 -6.97 -2.56
C LYS A 294 7.94 -8.19 -3.25
N GLU A 295 7.55 -8.01 -4.51
CA GLU A 295 6.99 -9.07 -5.34
C GLU A 295 8.08 -10.08 -5.70
N THR A 296 7.69 -11.29 -6.08
CA THR A 296 8.65 -12.25 -6.65
C THR A 296 9.08 -11.81 -8.05
N ILE A 297 10.24 -12.26 -8.51
CA ILE A 297 10.73 -11.93 -9.87
C ILE A 297 9.71 -12.35 -10.94
N ALA A 298 9.04 -13.49 -10.76
CA ALA A 298 8.02 -13.99 -11.67
C ALA A 298 6.76 -13.11 -11.68
N GLU A 299 6.27 -12.69 -10.51
CA GLU A 299 5.12 -11.78 -10.41
C GLU A 299 5.42 -10.42 -11.03
N ALA A 300 6.62 -9.87 -10.76
CA ALA A 300 7.09 -8.62 -11.33
C ALA A 300 7.22 -8.73 -12.86
N GLU A 301 7.79 -9.82 -13.37
CA GLU A 301 7.94 -10.07 -14.80
C GLU A 301 6.60 -10.16 -15.53
N ALA A 302 5.61 -10.85 -14.94
CA ALA A 302 4.26 -10.96 -15.48
C ALA A 302 3.58 -9.59 -15.66
N GLY A 303 3.90 -8.60 -14.81
CA GLY A 303 3.51 -7.21 -15.05
C GLY A 303 1.99 -6.98 -15.16
N ILE A 304 1.17 -7.78 -14.48
CA ILE A 304 -0.29 -7.69 -14.57
C ILE A 304 -0.81 -6.64 -13.57
N PRO A 305 -1.47 -5.55 -14.01
CA PRO A 305 -2.08 -4.55 -13.12
C PRO A 305 -3.12 -5.17 -12.17
N TYR A 306 -3.33 -4.58 -10.99
CA TYR A 306 -4.27 -5.11 -9.99
C TYR A 306 -5.71 -5.23 -10.53
N ASP A 307 -6.20 -4.22 -11.25
CA ASP A 307 -7.55 -4.24 -11.81
C ASP A 307 -7.74 -5.38 -12.82
N GLU A 308 -6.69 -5.72 -13.57
CA GLU A 308 -6.68 -6.86 -14.47
C GLU A 308 -6.58 -8.19 -13.72
N GLN A 309 -5.86 -8.26 -12.61
CA GLN A 309 -5.87 -9.44 -11.72
C GLN A 309 -7.29 -9.72 -11.22
N VAL A 310 -7.99 -8.70 -10.73
CA VAL A 310 -9.39 -8.82 -10.31
C VAL A 310 -10.28 -9.22 -11.49
N GLY A 311 -10.06 -8.62 -12.67
CA GLY A 311 -10.77 -8.97 -13.89
C GLY A 311 -10.58 -10.44 -14.31
N MET A 312 -9.36 -10.96 -14.26
CA MET A 312 -9.06 -12.36 -14.57
C MET A 312 -9.67 -13.31 -13.55
N VAL A 313 -9.54 -13.01 -12.25
CA VAL A 313 -10.18 -13.81 -11.18
C VAL A 313 -11.69 -13.84 -11.39
N ASN A 314 -12.31 -12.71 -11.71
CA ASN A 314 -13.75 -12.65 -12.01
C ASN A 314 -14.12 -13.48 -13.25
N ARG A 315 -13.32 -13.43 -14.32
CA ARG A 315 -13.52 -14.27 -15.52
C ARG A 315 -13.37 -15.76 -15.22
N GLU A 316 -12.40 -16.14 -14.40
CA GLU A 316 -12.23 -17.53 -13.95
C GLU A 316 -13.39 -17.99 -13.08
N VAL A 317 -13.84 -17.16 -12.14
CA VAL A 317 -15.01 -17.43 -11.31
C VAL A 317 -16.25 -17.59 -12.17
N GLU A 318 -16.44 -16.75 -13.19
CA GLU A 318 -17.53 -16.88 -14.15
C GLU A 318 -17.41 -18.15 -15.00
N ARG A 319 -16.21 -18.51 -15.47
CA ARG A 319 -15.97 -19.75 -16.22
C ARG A 319 -16.29 -20.97 -15.36
N LYS A 320 -15.77 -21.02 -14.13
CA LYS A 320 -16.09 -22.07 -13.15
C LYS A 320 -17.59 -22.10 -12.83
N ARG A 321 -18.24 -20.94 -12.69
CA ARG A 321 -19.71 -20.88 -12.52
C ARG A 321 -20.45 -21.46 -13.72
N LYS A 322 -20.02 -21.17 -14.96
CA LYS A 322 -20.60 -21.75 -16.18
C LYS A 322 -20.38 -23.26 -16.24
N GLU A 323 -19.17 -23.74 -15.95
CA GLU A 323 -18.84 -25.17 -15.88
C GLU A 323 -19.68 -25.89 -14.82
N LEU A 324 -19.86 -25.30 -13.63
CA LEU A 324 -20.70 -25.87 -12.57
C LEU A 324 -22.19 -25.86 -12.93
N ARG A 325 -22.69 -24.80 -13.59
CA ARG A 325 -24.05 -24.78 -14.14
C ARG A 325 -24.25 -25.84 -15.22
N ALA A 326 -23.26 -26.07 -16.08
CA ALA A 326 -23.32 -27.13 -17.08
C ALA A 326 -23.32 -28.53 -16.45
N LYS A 327 -22.51 -28.75 -15.41
CA LYS A 327 -22.39 -30.06 -14.73
C LYS A 327 -23.54 -30.38 -13.78
N HIS A 328 -24.13 -29.39 -13.14
CA HIS A 328 -25.11 -29.59 -12.06
C HIS A 328 -26.46 -28.89 -12.27
N GLY A 329 -26.63 -28.23 -13.42
CA GLY A 329 -27.87 -27.56 -13.80
C GLY A 329 -28.14 -26.27 -13.01
N PHE A 330 -29.37 -25.78 -13.11
CA PHE A 330 -29.81 -24.52 -12.49
C PHE A 330 -29.63 -24.50 -10.96
N PHE A 331 -29.79 -25.66 -10.30
CA PHE A 331 -29.68 -25.83 -8.85
C PHE A 331 -28.28 -26.18 -8.34
N TYR A 332 -27.22 -25.95 -9.13
CA TYR A 332 -25.85 -26.31 -8.76
C TYR A 332 -25.41 -25.80 -7.38
N LYS A 333 -25.83 -24.60 -6.99
CA LYS A 333 -25.49 -24.02 -5.67
C LYS A 333 -26.01 -24.88 -4.52
N TRP A 334 -27.29 -25.28 -4.60
CA TRP A 334 -27.93 -26.13 -3.59
C TRP A 334 -27.33 -27.53 -3.55
N LYS A 335 -26.99 -28.08 -4.73
CA LYS A 335 -26.38 -29.40 -4.85
C LYS A 335 -24.98 -29.45 -4.26
N ILE A 336 -24.15 -28.43 -4.51
CA ILE A 336 -22.81 -28.30 -3.93
C ILE A 336 -22.91 -28.10 -2.41
N GLN A 337 -23.79 -27.21 -1.95
CA GLN A 337 -23.97 -26.96 -0.52
C GLN A 337 -24.44 -28.20 0.25
N ALA A 338 -25.35 -29.00 -0.34
CA ALA A 338 -25.77 -30.27 0.23
C ALA A 338 -24.63 -31.32 0.24
N GLN A 339 -23.77 -31.31 -0.77
CA GLN A 339 -22.62 -32.20 -0.86
C GLN A 339 -21.54 -31.84 0.17
N ASP A 340 -21.25 -30.56 0.35
CA ASP A 340 -20.31 -30.06 1.37
C ASP A 340 -20.82 -30.38 2.78
N MET A 341 -22.11 -30.13 3.07
CA MET A 341 -22.72 -30.53 4.35
C MET A 341 -22.64 -32.04 4.59
N LYS A 342 -22.84 -32.87 3.55
CA LYS A 342 -22.71 -34.32 3.67
C LYS A 342 -21.26 -34.74 3.98
N GLN A 343 -20.28 -34.09 3.36
CA GLN A 343 -18.86 -34.33 3.62
C GLN A 343 -18.45 -33.89 5.04
N ASP A 344 -18.93 -32.74 5.50
CA ASP A 344 -18.67 -32.24 6.86
C ASP A 344 -19.30 -33.13 7.93
N VAL A 345 -20.55 -33.59 7.72
CA VAL A 345 -21.21 -34.55 8.61
C VAL A 345 -20.48 -35.88 8.62
N GLN A 346 -20.04 -36.38 7.46
CA GLN A 346 -19.24 -37.61 7.38
C GLN A 346 -17.89 -37.46 8.09
N GLY A 347 -17.20 -36.34 7.91
CA GLY A 347 -15.96 -36.02 8.62
C GLY A 347 -16.14 -35.96 10.13
N ALA A 348 -17.21 -35.30 10.60
CA ALA A 348 -17.56 -35.24 12.02
C ALA A 348 -17.92 -36.62 12.57
N THR A 349 -18.69 -37.44 11.84
CA THR A 349 -19.01 -38.82 12.27
C THR A 349 -17.77 -39.72 12.31
N ASN A 350 -16.85 -39.58 11.35
CA ASN A 350 -15.60 -40.33 11.36
C ASN A 350 -14.70 -39.90 12.52
N TYR A 351 -14.65 -38.60 12.84
CA TYR A 351 -13.93 -38.08 14.00
C TYR A 351 -14.54 -38.53 15.34
N VAL A 352 -15.88 -38.58 15.43
CA VAL A 352 -16.58 -39.12 16.61
C VAL A 352 -16.39 -40.64 16.74
N ASN A 353 -16.35 -41.36 15.62
CA ASN A 353 -16.12 -42.80 15.61
C ASN A 353 -14.67 -43.17 15.99
N THR A 354 -13.67 -42.38 15.60
CA THR A 354 -12.28 -42.55 16.05
C THR A 354 -12.12 -42.21 17.54
N LEU A 355 -12.85 -41.22 18.05
CA LEU A 355 -12.92 -40.91 19.49
C LEU A 355 -13.67 -41.97 20.32
N ARG A 356 -14.67 -42.65 19.74
CA ARG A 356 -15.36 -43.79 20.39
C ARG A 356 -14.56 -45.09 20.31
N GLY A 357 -13.85 -45.34 19.21
CA GLY A 357 -13.01 -46.53 19.02
C GLY A 357 -11.79 -46.59 19.96
N SER A 358 -11.33 -45.43 20.45
CA SER A 358 -10.25 -45.31 21.43
C SER A 358 -10.69 -45.53 22.90
N LYS A 359 -11.99 -45.81 23.14
CA LYS A 359 -12.55 -46.16 24.46
C LYS A 359 -13.10 -47.60 24.53
N LYS A 360 -12.34 -48.61 24.06
CA LYS A 360 -12.57 -50.00 24.50
C LYS A 360 -11.53 -50.38 25.56
N PRO A 361 -11.93 -50.87 26.75
CA PRO A 361 -11.01 -51.25 27.81
C PRO A 361 -10.27 -52.54 27.43
N LYS A 362 -8.96 -52.58 27.66
CA LYS A 362 -8.18 -53.82 27.60
C LYS A 362 -8.73 -54.81 28.63
N SER A 363 -9.29 -55.92 28.17
CA SER A 363 -9.61 -57.07 29.01
C SER A 363 -8.32 -57.68 29.55
N THR A 364 -8.12 -57.57 30.86
CA THR A 364 -7.16 -58.36 31.64
C THR A 364 -7.52 -59.84 31.54
N ASN A 365 -6.61 -60.69 31.08
CA ASN A 365 -6.40 -62.03 31.61
C ASN A 365 -5.17 -62.72 31.01
N GLN A 366 -4.52 -63.50 31.89
CA GLN A 366 -3.40 -64.43 31.71
C GLN A 366 -1.98 -63.86 31.84
N ILE A 367 -1.50 -63.80 33.09
CA ILE A 367 -0.09 -64.08 33.40
C ILE A 367 -0.07 -65.50 33.96
N ASN A 368 0.37 -66.45 33.12
CA ASN A 368 0.88 -67.74 33.56
C ASN A 368 2.40 -67.63 33.47
N GLY A 369 3.08 -67.62 34.62
CA GLY A 369 4.53 -67.51 34.72
C GLY A 369 5.00 -68.35 35.90
N LYS A 370 5.17 -69.65 35.64
CA LYS A 370 5.81 -70.64 36.50
C LYS A 370 7.34 -70.48 36.34
N ASN A 371 8.09 -70.38 37.44
CA ASN A 371 9.36 -71.08 37.71
C ASN A 371 10.18 -70.36 38.81
N ASP A 372 10.15 -70.94 40.01
CA ASP A 372 11.25 -71.51 40.80
C ASP A 372 12.70 -71.00 40.64
N ASN A 373 13.33 -70.85 41.83
CA ASN A 373 14.74 -71.05 42.19
C ASN A 373 15.81 -70.04 41.72
N MET A 374 16.23 -69.15 42.62
CA MET A 374 17.45 -69.26 43.46
C MET A 374 17.60 -68.02 44.36
#